data_AF-A0A357CKV1-F1
#
_entry.id   AF-A0A357CKV1-F1
#
_cell.length_a   1.000
_cell.length_b   1.000
_cell.length_c   1.000
_cell.angle_alpha   90.00
_cell.angle_beta   90.00
_cell.angle_gamma   90.00
#
_symmetry.space_group_name_H-M   'P 1'
#
loop_
_entity.id
_entity.type
_entity.pdbx_description
1 polymer ?
#
loop_
_entity_poly.entity_id
_entity_poly.type
_entity_poly.pdbx_seq_one_letter_code
_entity_poly.pdbx_strand_id
1 'polypeptide(L)'
;MTGPFVLAIGFDKASYAAIVKGVGLIASLLGGVAGGLLARAMPLSRALLVAGVLQALANFTFSWLASIGVNHTALAVAISTENFTSAVGTVVFIAYLSALCTSPAHTATQFALLTALSSFGRTTLAAVTGYVAAATGWVVFFALCAAAAIPGLALLWLLTKRGDFREIEEKERVAEAANAA
;
A
#
# COMPACT_ATOMS: atom_id res chain seq x y z
N MET A 1 -5.25 10.08 -7.15
CA MET A 1 -5.93 11.01 -6.22
C MET A 1 -5.01 12.10 -5.67
N THR A 2 -3.72 11.84 -5.47
CA THR A 2 -2.73 12.84 -5.01
C THR A 2 -2.57 14.06 -5.91
N GLY A 3 -2.58 13.90 -7.24
CA GLY A 3 -2.47 15.01 -8.19
C GLY A 3 -3.58 16.08 -8.02
N PRO A 4 -4.87 15.72 -8.09
CA PRO A 4 -5.97 16.66 -7.85
C PRO A 4 -5.91 17.35 -6.47
N PHE A 5 -5.53 16.62 -5.41
CA PHE A 5 -5.35 17.19 -4.07
C PHE A 5 -4.28 18.28 -4.04
N VAL A 6 -3.08 17.96 -4.54
CA VAL A 6 -1.92 18.87 -4.50
C VAL A 6 -2.19 20.15 -5.31
N LEU A 7 -2.90 20.04 -6.42
CA LEU A 7 -3.32 21.20 -7.20
C LEU A 7 -4.43 22.00 -6.51
N ALA A 8 -5.37 21.34 -5.84
CA ALA A 8 -6.46 22.00 -5.12
C ALA A 8 -5.98 22.83 -3.93
N ILE A 9 -4.89 22.44 -3.26
CA ILE A 9 -4.27 23.21 -2.17
C ILE A 9 -3.33 24.32 -2.66
N GLY A 10 -3.12 24.46 -3.98
CA GLY A 10 -2.42 25.60 -4.60
C GLY A 10 -0.99 25.35 -5.08
N PHE A 11 -0.51 24.11 -5.17
CA PHE A 11 0.80 23.83 -5.78
C PHE A 11 0.76 23.90 -7.30
N ASP A 12 1.91 24.25 -7.88
CA ASP A 12 2.13 24.14 -9.31
C ASP A 12 2.37 22.68 -9.76
N LYS A 13 1.93 22.35 -10.98
CA LYS A 13 2.10 21.01 -11.57
C LYS A 13 3.56 20.60 -11.73
N ALA A 14 4.44 21.54 -12.08
CA ALA A 14 5.86 21.27 -12.29
C ALA A 14 6.55 20.94 -10.96
N SER A 15 6.28 21.71 -9.90
CA SER A 15 6.82 21.44 -8.56
C SER A 15 6.39 20.07 -8.04
N TYR A 16 5.10 19.73 -8.18
CA TYR A 16 4.58 18.40 -7.83
C TYR A 16 5.27 17.29 -8.63
N ALA A 17 5.37 17.45 -9.95
CA ALA A 17 6.00 16.46 -10.81
C ALA A 17 7.50 16.26 -10.49
N ALA A 18 8.22 17.34 -10.17
CA ALA A 18 9.62 17.28 -9.78
C ALA A 18 9.82 16.49 -8.48
N ILE A 19 8.98 16.73 -7.48
CA ILE A 19 9.04 16.01 -6.20
C ILE A 19 8.71 14.53 -6.38
N VAL A 20 7.63 14.21 -7.10
CA VAL A 20 7.24 12.81 -7.36
C VAL A 20 8.33 12.06 -8.13
N LYS A 21 8.89 12.66 -9.18
CA LYS A 21 9.92 12.03 -10.01
C LYS A 21 11.30 11.97 -9.35
N GLY A 22 11.60 12.92 -8.48
CA GLY A 22 12.85 12.95 -7.72
C GLY A 22 12.78 12.07 -6.48
N VAL A 23 12.32 12.66 -5.37
CA VAL A 23 12.31 12.00 -4.06
C VAL A 23 11.25 10.90 -3.95
N GLY A 24 10.14 11.01 -4.68
CA GLY A 24 9.10 9.99 -4.70
C GLY A 24 9.59 8.68 -5.33
N LEU A 25 10.29 8.75 -6.45
CA LEU A 25 10.86 7.58 -7.13
C LEU A 25 11.87 6.84 -6.25
N ILE A 26 12.81 7.59 -5.64
CA ILE A 26 13.81 7.01 -4.73
C ILE A 26 13.10 6.32 -3.55
N ALA A 27 12.07 6.97 -2.99
CA ALA A 27 11.27 6.40 -1.92
C ALA A 27 10.55 5.10 -2.35
N SER A 28 10.00 5.04 -3.56
CA SER A 28 9.39 3.82 -4.10
C SER A 28 10.40 2.68 -4.26
N LEU A 29 11.60 2.97 -4.74
CA LEU A 29 12.65 1.96 -4.89
C LEU A 29 13.09 1.41 -3.53
N LEU A 30 13.34 2.31 -2.57
CA LEU A 30 13.69 1.92 -1.19
C LEU A 30 12.55 1.15 -0.53
N GLY A 31 11.30 1.57 -0.75
CA GLY A 31 10.11 0.88 -0.25
C GLY A 31 9.94 -0.51 -0.85
N GLY A 32 10.26 -0.69 -2.14
CA GLY A 32 10.24 -1.99 -2.79
C GLY A 32 11.25 -2.97 -2.17
N VAL A 33 12.49 -2.49 -1.95
CA VAL A 33 13.53 -3.28 -1.25
C VAL A 33 13.09 -3.59 0.19
N ALA A 34 12.61 -2.59 0.92
CA ALA A 34 12.14 -2.75 2.28
C ALA A 34 10.96 -3.75 2.37
N GLY A 35 10.03 -3.71 1.42
CA GLY A 35 8.91 -4.66 1.35
C GLY A 35 9.37 -6.09 1.08
N GLY A 36 10.35 -6.28 0.20
CA GLY A 36 10.93 -7.60 -0.05
C GLY A 36 11.67 -8.15 1.17
N LEU A 37 12.45 -7.30 1.86
CA LEU A 37 13.11 -7.67 3.11
C LEU A 37 12.08 -7.98 4.21
N LEU A 38 11.00 -7.20 4.30
CA LEU A 38 9.93 -7.42 5.25
C LEU A 38 9.24 -8.77 5.02
N ALA A 39 8.91 -9.09 3.77
CA ALA A 39 8.29 -10.37 3.41
C ALA A 39 9.19 -11.58 3.73
N ARG A 40 10.51 -11.41 3.66
CA ARG A 40 11.49 -12.45 4.02
C ARG A 40 11.77 -12.54 5.53
N ALA A 41 11.74 -11.42 6.24
CA ALA A 41 12.17 -11.36 7.64
C ALA A 41 11.10 -11.83 8.64
N MET A 42 9.85 -11.94 8.23
CA MET A 42 8.74 -12.33 9.12
C MET A 42 7.66 -13.11 8.37
N PRO A 43 6.78 -13.83 9.10
CA PRO A 43 5.65 -14.52 8.48
C PRO A 43 4.82 -13.56 7.63
N LEU A 44 4.40 -14.04 6.45
CA LEU A 44 3.68 -13.25 5.46
C LEU A 44 2.42 -12.57 6.02
N SER A 45 1.71 -13.23 6.93
CA SER A 45 0.55 -12.66 7.64
C SER A 45 0.91 -11.39 8.43
N ARG A 46 2.06 -11.40 9.13
CA ARG A 46 2.57 -10.24 9.87
C ARG A 46 3.09 -9.16 8.93
N ALA A 47 3.78 -9.54 7.86
CA ALA A 47 4.24 -8.59 6.85
C ALA A 47 3.06 -7.83 6.23
N LEU A 48 1.96 -8.51 5.89
CA LEU A 48 0.74 -7.88 5.37
C LEU A 48 0.12 -6.91 6.37
N LEU A 49 0.06 -7.28 7.66
CA LEU A 49 -0.46 -6.40 8.71
C LEU A 49 0.40 -5.14 8.87
N VAL A 50 1.72 -5.31 8.95
CA VAL A 50 2.66 -4.18 9.08
C VAL A 50 2.57 -3.26 7.88
N ALA A 51 2.59 -3.80 6.67
CA ALA A 51 2.49 -3.02 5.44
C ALA A 51 1.17 -2.25 5.36
N GLY A 52 0.05 -2.89 5.70
CA GLY A 52 -1.26 -2.24 5.71
C GLY A 52 -1.39 -1.14 6.78
N VAL A 53 -0.82 -1.34 7.98
CA VAL A 53 -0.77 -0.30 9.02
C VAL A 53 0.10 0.87 8.58
N LEU A 54 1.29 0.61 8.02
CA LEU A 54 2.16 1.67 7.49
C LEU A 54 1.47 2.49 6.41
N GLN A 55 0.79 1.84 5.47
CA GLN A 55 0.00 2.50 4.43
C GLN A 55 -1.15 3.33 5.02
N ALA A 56 -1.86 2.81 6.01
CA ALA A 56 -2.93 3.55 6.69
C ALA A 56 -2.38 4.82 7.36
N LEU A 57 -1.26 4.70 8.07
CA LEU A 57 -0.60 5.83 8.74
C LEU A 57 -0.05 6.88 7.77
N ALA A 58 0.41 6.47 6.58
CA ALA A 58 0.90 7.39 5.56
C ALA A 58 -0.17 8.43 5.15
N ASN A 59 -1.46 8.07 5.18
CA ASN A 59 -2.55 9.02 4.89
C ASN A 59 -2.56 10.23 5.84
N PHE A 60 -2.11 10.08 7.09
CA PHE A 60 -2.04 11.21 8.02
C PHE A 60 -1.01 12.25 7.60
N THR A 61 0.03 11.89 6.84
CA THR A 61 0.98 12.88 6.30
C THR A 61 0.32 13.82 5.31
N PHE A 62 -0.66 13.35 4.54
CA PHE A 62 -1.46 14.20 3.66
C PHE A 62 -2.50 15.02 4.41
N SER A 63 -3.10 14.47 5.48
CA SER A 63 -3.98 15.25 6.37
C SER A 63 -3.23 16.42 7.02
N TRP A 64 -1.98 16.17 7.44
CA TRP A 64 -1.07 17.20 7.95
C TRP A 64 -0.70 18.24 6.88
N LEU A 65 -0.33 17.80 5.68
CA LEU A 65 -0.04 18.70 4.55
C LEU A 65 -1.24 19.59 4.20
N ALA A 66 -2.45 19.02 4.19
CA ALA A 66 -3.69 19.76 3.95
C ALA A 66 -3.95 20.86 5.00
N SER A 67 -3.42 20.70 6.22
CA SER A 67 -3.55 21.70 7.30
C SER A 67 -2.52 22.82 7.21
N ILE A 68 -1.33 22.56 6.65
CA ILE A 68 -0.27 23.56 6.44
C ILE A 68 -0.51 24.39 5.18
N GLY A 69 -1.00 23.77 4.10
CA GLY A 69 -1.09 24.39 2.78
C GLY A 69 0.20 24.26 1.96
N VAL A 70 0.55 25.30 1.19
CA VAL A 70 1.66 25.25 0.22
C VAL A 70 3.02 25.28 0.91
N ASN A 71 3.57 24.09 1.17
CA ASN A 71 4.93 23.90 1.67
C ASN A 71 5.63 22.74 0.93
N HIS A 72 6.72 23.05 0.22
CA HIS A 72 7.43 22.09 -0.63
C HIS A 72 8.10 20.97 0.16
N THR A 73 8.60 21.26 1.37
CA THR A 73 9.21 20.26 2.25
C THR A 73 8.14 19.31 2.80
N ALA A 74 7.00 19.84 3.23
CA ALA A 74 5.88 19.03 3.69
C ALA A 74 5.32 18.14 2.57
N LEU A 75 5.24 18.67 1.34
CA LEU A 75 4.86 17.89 0.15
C LEU A 75 5.88 16.78 -0.15
N ALA A 76 7.18 17.08 -0.09
CA ALA A 76 8.22 16.08 -0.27
C ALA A 76 8.12 14.95 0.74
N VAL A 77 7.93 15.27 2.03
CA VAL A 77 7.74 14.26 3.08
C VAL A 77 6.51 13.40 2.81
N ALA A 78 5.35 14.02 2.57
CA ALA A 78 4.11 13.27 2.33
C ALA A 78 4.21 12.35 1.11
N ILE A 79 4.77 12.85 0.00
CA ILE A 79 4.96 12.06 -1.23
C ILE A 79 5.98 10.94 -1.03
N SER A 80 7.10 11.21 -0.35
CA SER A 80 8.09 10.17 -0.07
C SER A 80 7.53 9.09 0.86
N THR A 81 6.83 9.47 1.94
CA THR A 81 6.20 8.50 2.84
C THR A 81 5.19 7.64 2.10
N GLU A 82 4.28 8.25 1.32
CA GLU A 82 3.26 7.50 0.58
C GLU A 82 3.85 6.55 -0.46
N ASN A 83 4.82 7.03 -1.26
CA ASN A 83 5.46 6.18 -2.27
C ASN A 83 6.23 5.02 -1.63
N PHE A 84 6.93 5.28 -0.52
CA PHE A 84 7.62 4.24 0.23
C PHE A 84 6.64 3.18 0.75
N THR A 85 5.59 3.59 1.46
CA THR A 85 4.63 2.64 2.05
C THR A 85 3.81 1.92 0.98
N SER A 86 3.49 2.60 -0.13
CA SER A 86 2.80 2.02 -1.28
C SER A 86 3.64 0.94 -1.96
N ALA A 87 4.94 1.18 -2.11
CA ALA A 87 5.86 0.17 -2.64
C ALA A 87 6.01 -1.03 -1.69
N VAL A 88 6.17 -0.79 -0.38
CA VAL A 88 6.19 -1.87 0.64
C VAL A 88 4.91 -2.71 0.56
N GLY A 89 3.75 -2.06 0.58
CA GLY A 89 2.45 -2.73 0.48
C GLY A 89 2.28 -3.52 -0.80
N THR A 90 2.70 -2.96 -1.94
CA THR A 90 2.61 -3.64 -3.25
C THR A 90 3.47 -4.90 -3.28
N VAL A 91 4.72 -4.84 -2.81
CA VAL A 91 5.62 -6.00 -2.83
C VAL A 91 5.09 -7.12 -1.93
N VAL A 92 4.70 -6.80 -0.70
CA VAL A 92 4.15 -7.79 0.24
C VAL A 92 2.84 -8.38 -0.29
N PHE A 93 1.99 -7.56 -0.92
CA PHE A 93 0.75 -8.05 -1.51
C PHE A 93 0.97 -8.98 -2.71
N ILE A 94 1.95 -8.67 -3.58
CA ILE A 94 2.32 -9.55 -4.68
C ILE A 94 2.88 -10.88 -4.17
N ALA A 95 3.69 -10.86 -3.10
CA ALA A 95 4.16 -12.09 -2.45
C ALA A 95 2.97 -12.94 -1.97
N TYR A 96 1.97 -12.30 -1.36
CA TYR A 96 0.73 -12.96 -0.95
C TYR A 96 -0.09 -13.56 -2.10
N LEU A 97 -0.28 -12.81 -3.19
CA LEU A 97 -0.98 -13.35 -4.36
C LEU A 97 -0.21 -14.54 -4.97
N SER A 98 1.12 -14.48 -4.97
CA SER A 98 1.98 -15.56 -5.45
C SER A 98 1.82 -16.80 -4.58
N ALA A 99 1.79 -16.64 -3.25
CA ALA A 99 1.63 -17.72 -2.30
C ALA A 99 0.24 -18.40 -2.35
N LEU A 100 -0.80 -17.68 -2.79
CA LEU A 100 -2.13 -18.24 -3.04
C LEU A 100 -2.23 -19.09 -4.31
N CYS A 101 -1.25 -19.00 -5.22
CA CYS A 101 -1.27 -19.76 -6.46
C CYS A 101 -0.79 -21.19 -6.22
N THR A 102 -1.74 -22.13 -6.12
CA THR A 102 -1.48 -23.52 -5.72
C THR A 102 -1.27 -24.49 -6.88
N SER A 103 -1.68 -24.15 -8.11
CA SER A 103 -1.70 -25.09 -9.24
C SER A 103 -0.57 -24.80 -10.24
N PRO A 104 0.49 -25.64 -10.32
CA PRO A 104 1.65 -25.39 -11.19
C PRO A 104 1.30 -25.24 -12.68
N ALA A 105 0.22 -25.89 -13.13
CA ALA A 105 -0.25 -25.84 -14.51
C ALA A 105 -0.95 -24.53 -14.89
N HIS A 106 -1.46 -23.76 -13.92
CA HIS A 106 -2.28 -22.56 -14.14
C HIS A 106 -1.89 -21.36 -13.27
N THR A 107 -0.69 -21.37 -12.68
CA THR A 107 -0.18 -20.30 -11.80
C THR A 107 -0.31 -18.91 -12.43
N ALA A 108 0.03 -18.77 -13.72
CA ALA A 108 -0.07 -17.49 -14.43
C ALA A 108 -1.51 -16.97 -14.51
N THR A 109 -2.47 -17.86 -14.78
CA THR A 109 -3.90 -17.51 -14.85
C THR A 109 -4.46 -17.18 -13.47
N GLN A 110 -4.10 -17.94 -12.44
CA GLN A 110 -4.52 -17.68 -11.05
C GLN A 110 -4.02 -16.32 -10.58
N PHE A 111 -2.73 -16.04 -10.81
CA PHE A 111 -2.13 -14.75 -10.45
C PHE A 111 -2.80 -13.58 -11.19
N ALA A 112 -3.06 -13.74 -12.49
CA ALA A 112 -3.74 -12.73 -13.29
C ALA A 112 -5.17 -12.46 -12.78
N LEU A 113 -5.94 -13.50 -12.46
CA LEU A 113 -7.30 -13.36 -11.92
C LEU A 113 -7.31 -12.66 -10.55
N LEU A 114 -6.41 -13.04 -9.64
CA LEU A 114 -6.28 -12.42 -8.33
C LEU A 114 -5.86 -10.94 -8.43
N THR A 115 -4.91 -10.64 -9.32
CA THR A 115 -4.45 -9.26 -9.56
C THR A 115 -5.54 -8.41 -10.19
N ALA A 116 -6.32 -8.97 -11.13
CA ALA A 116 -7.47 -8.31 -11.74
C ALA A 116 -8.56 -7.99 -10.72
N LEU A 117 -8.93 -8.97 -9.87
CA LEU A 117 -9.91 -8.78 -8.81
C LEU A 117 -9.49 -7.69 -7.81
N SER A 118 -8.23 -7.72 -7.40
CA SER A 118 -7.64 -6.71 -6.50
C SER A 118 -7.65 -5.31 -7.13
N SER A 119 -7.36 -5.24 -8.43
CA SER A 119 -7.39 -3.99 -9.20
C SER A 119 -8.79 -3.44 -9.39
N PHE A 120 -9.78 -4.31 -9.59
CA PHE A 120 -11.18 -3.93 -9.68
C PHE A 120 -11.66 -3.26 -8.38
N GLY A 121 -11.43 -3.90 -7.23
CA GLY A 121 -11.80 -3.33 -5.93
C GLY A 121 -11.17 -1.96 -5.67
N ARG A 122 -9.86 -1.84 -5.88
CA ARG A 122 -9.13 -0.58 -5.74
C ARG A 122 -9.65 0.52 -6.66
N THR A 123 -9.89 0.21 -7.94
CA THR A 123 -10.27 1.20 -8.95
C THR A 123 -11.68 1.72 -8.72
N THR A 124 -12.62 0.83 -8.38
CA THR A 124 -14.01 1.19 -8.07
C THR A 124 -14.08 2.12 -6.85
N LEU A 125 -13.34 1.80 -5.78
CA LEU A 125 -13.27 2.68 -4.60
C LEU A 125 -12.63 4.02 -4.94
N ALA A 126 -11.54 4.02 -5.71
CA ALA A 126 -10.85 5.25 -6.11
C ALA A 126 -11.74 6.20 -6.92
N ALA A 127 -12.65 5.69 -7.74
CA ALA A 127 -13.56 6.50 -8.55
C ALA A 127 -14.48 7.41 -7.72
N VAL A 128 -14.88 6.95 -6.51
CA VAL A 128 -15.84 7.67 -5.65
C VAL A 128 -15.14 8.73 -4.78
N THR A 129 -13.84 8.57 -4.52
CA THR A 129 -13.11 9.42 -3.57
C THR A 129 -13.12 10.92 -3.87
N GLY A 130 -13.21 11.34 -5.15
CA GLY A 130 -13.24 12.74 -5.52
C GLY A 130 -14.49 13.47 -4.98
N TYR A 131 -15.65 12.80 -5.03
CA TYR A 131 -16.90 13.34 -4.49
C TYR A 131 -16.84 13.45 -2.96
N VAL A 132 -16.26 12.45 -2.29
CA VAL A 132 -16.09 12.45 -0.83
C VAL A 132 -15.15 13.59 -0.41
N ALA A 133 -14.04 13.79 -1.13
CA ALA A 133 -13.11 14.88 -0.86
C ALA A 133 -13.76 16.26 -1.03
N ALA A 134 -14.58 16.44 -2.07
CA ALA A 134 -15.33 17.67 -2.30
C ALA A 134 -16.35 17.98 -1.18
N ALA A 135 -16.97 16.94 -0.61
CA ALA A 135 -17.97 17.09 0.45
C ALA A 135 -17.38 17.27 1.86
N THR A 136 -16.23 16.64 2.15
CA THR A 136 -15.65 16.59 3.51
C THR A 136 -14.44 17.51 3.70
N GLY A 137 -13.83 17.98 2.61
CA GLY A 137 -12.55 18.68 2.64
C GLY A 137 -11.36 17.73 2.81
N TRP A 138 -10.17 18.18 2.42
CA TRP A 138 -8.99 17.32 2.29
C TRP A 138 -8.49 16.74 3.62
N VAL A 139 -8.52 17.51 4.72
CA VAL A 139 -8.05 17.05 6.04
C VAL A 139 -8.85 15.85 6.53
N VAL A 140 -10.18 15.97 6.53
CA VAL A 140 -11.10 14.92 6.98
C VAL A 140 -11.11 13.75 6.01
N PHE A 141 -11.02 14.02 4.69
CA PHE A 141 -10.94 12.99 3.67
C PHE A 141 -9.77 12.00 3.92
N PHE A 142 -8.55 12.50 4.16
CA PHE A 142 -7.42 11.61 4.42
C PHE A 142 -7.53 10.84 5.74
N ALA A 143 -8.17 11.42 6.76
CA ALA A 143 -8.49 10.70 8.00
C ALA A 143 -9.52 9.58 7.75
N LEU A 144 -10.52 9.84 6.92
CA LEU A 144 -11.49 8.82 6.48
C LEU A 144 -10.81 7.71 5.67
N CYS A 145 -9.83 8.02 4.82
CA CYS A 145 -9.04 7.01 4.13
C CYS A 145 -8.27 6.11 5.10
N ALA A 146 -7.64 6.68 6.12
CA ALA A 146 -6.98 5.91 7.16
C ALA A 146 -7.98 5.01 7.93
N ALA A 147 -9.16 5.54 8.26
CA ALA A 147 -10.22 4.79 8.92
C ALA A 147 -10.80 3.66 8.04
N ALA A 148 -10.90 3.90 6.73
CA ALA A 148 -11.38 2.90 5.77
C ALA A 148 -10.44 1.68 5.63
N ALA A 149 -9.17 1.81 6.04
CA ALA A 149 -8.24 0.68 6.10
C ALA A 149 -8.51 -0.26 7.28
N ILE A 150 -9.15 0.24 8.36
CA ILE A 150 -9.43 -0.52 9.59
C ILE A 150 -10.20 -1.82 9.32
N PRO A 151 -11.34 -1.85 8.59
CA PRO A 151 -12.06 -3.10 8.35
C PRO A 151 -11.21 -4.14 7.59
N GLY A 152 -10.39 -3.70 6.64
CA GLY A 152 -9.47 -4.59 5.91
C GLY A 152 -8.40 -5.18 6.83
N LEU A 153 -7.78 -4.35 7.67
CA LEU A 153 -6.79 -4.78 8.66
C LEU A 153 -7.38 -5.68 9.74
N ALA A 154 -8.60 -5.38 10.20
CA ALA A 154 -9.32 -6.20 11.17
C ALA A 154 -9.63 -7.58 10.59
N LEU A 155 -10.10 -7.65 9.34
CA LEU A 155 -10.35 -8.92 8.66
C LEU A 155 -9.05 -9.73 8.52
N LEU A 156 -7.96 -9.09 8.07
CA LEU A 156 -6.65 -9.74 7.95
C LEU A 156 -6.16 -10.29 9.30
N TRP A 157 -6.34 -9.51 10.37
CA TRP A 157 -5.98 -9.93 11.72
C TRP A 157 -6.83 -11.12 12.20
N LEU A 158 -8.13 -11.13 11.88
CA LEU A 158 -9.02 -12.26 12.18
C LEU A 158 -8.62 -13.54 11.42
N LEU A 159 -8.31 -13.43 10.13
CA LEU A 159 -7.82 -14.56 9.32
C LEU A 159 -6.48 -15.09 9.85
N THR A 160 -5.59 -14.19 10.26
CA THR A 160 -4.33 -14.55 10.91
C THR A 160 -4.56 -15.32 12.21
N LYS A 161 -5.51 -14.86 13.05
CA LYS A 161 -5.87 -15.54 14.30
C LYS A 161 -6.54 -16.90 14.09
N ARG A 162 -7.33 -17.05 13.03
CA ARG A 162 -7.98 -18.32 12.67
C ARG A 162 -6.99 -19.37 12.17
N GLY A 163 -5.78 -18.95 11.80
CA GLY A 163 -4.74 -19.84 11.30
C GLY A 163 -4.84 -20.11 9.80
N ASP A 164 -5.60 -19.31 9.06
CA ASP A 164 -5.79 -19.48 7.60
C ASP A 164 -4.48 -19.31 6.82
N PHE A 165 -3.47 -18.66 7.42
CA PHE A 165 -2.14 -18.49 6.86
C PHE A 165 -1.17 -19.64 7.18
N ARG A 166 -1.52 -20.58 8.05
CA ARG A 166 -0.57 -21.60 8.54
C ARG A 166 -0.05 -22.50 7.43
N GLU A 167 -0.90 -22.90 6.50
CA GLU A 167 -0.50 -23.74 5.36
C GLU A 167 0.45 -22.98 4.41
N ILE A 168 0.19 -21.68 4.19
CA ILE A 168 1.04 -20.82 3.36
C ILE A 168 2.41 -20.64 4.03
N GLU A 169 2.43 -20.27 5.31
CA GLU A 169 3.66 -20.05 6.08
C GLU A 169 4.51 -21.33 6.21
N GLU A 170 3.87 -22.50 6.32
CA GLU A 170 4.57 -23.78 6.36
C GLU A 170 5.23 -24.11 5.02
N LYS A 171 4.52 -23.91 3.90
CA LYS A 171 5.08 -24.11 2.55
C LYS A 171 6.24 -23.16 2.28
N GLU A 172 6.12 -21.89 2.66
CA GLU A 172 7.21 -20.91 2.50
C GLU A 172 8.44 -21.31 3.31
N ARG A 173 8.26 -21.71 4.58
CA ARG A 173 9.36 -22.15 5.45
C ARG A 173 10.09 -23.37 4.90
N VAL A 174 9.36 -24.34 4.34
CA VAL A 174 9.96 -25.54 3.73
C VAL A 174 10.76 -25.17 2.48
N ALA A 175 10.22 -24.28 1.64
CA ALA A 175 10.93 -23.79 0.44
C ALA A 175 12.19 -23.00 0.79
N GLU A 176 12.15 -22.15 1.83
CA GLU A 176 13.32 -21.41 2.31
C GLU A 176 14.41 -22.34 2.87
N ALA A 177 14.03 -23.35 3.65
CA ALA A 177 14.97 -24.33 4.19
C ALA A 177 15.66 -25.15 3.09
N ALA A 178 14.95 -25.49 2.01
CA ALA A 178 15.50 -26.20 0.87
C ALA A 178 16.50 -25.35 0.05
N ASN A 179 16.28 -24.03 -0.03
CA ASN A 179 17.17 -23.11 -0.75
C ASN A 179 18.41 -22.70 0.07
N ALA A 180 18.41 -22.94 1.39
CA ALA A 180 19.51 -22.62 2.29
C ALA A 180 20.48 -23.80 2.52
N ALA A 181 20.16 -24.99 2.01
CA ALA A 181 20.97 -26.21 2.06
C ALA A 181 21.77 -26.39 0.77
#